data_AF-A0A2K4MK49-F1
#
_entry.id   AF-A0A2K4MK49-F1
#
_cell.length_a   1.000
_cell.length_b   1.000
_cell.length_c   1.000
_cell.angle_alpha   90.00
_cell.angle_beta   90.00
_cell.angle_gamma   90.00
#
_symmetry.space_group_name_H-M   'P 1'
#
loop_
_entity.id
_entity.type
_entity.pdbx_description
1 polymer ?
#
loop_
_entity_poly.entity_id
_entity_poly.type
_entity_poly.pdbx_seq_one_letter_code
_entity_poly.pdbx_strand_id
1 'polypeptide(L)'
;MSIILHGVAIGGGIAIGRAHLISRSMDDVAHYLLEDDEVPAEKLRFDEAVRATRKELEMLWGSIPENAPAELGAFLSLHIMLLGDVTISREPREIIEKQRCNAEWALKLQCDHLIEQFDAIEEDYLRERKNDVLQVVERIFTNLDGDAPQLPAPEDLVEDHILVAHDLSPADMVYFKDSNFAAFITDVGGATSHTAILGRSLDLPSVIALHHGRELIRQDEMIIVDGQQGVVIINPDALVLTEYRRRLRAWRGARRKLSSIRKSSAVTRDGSVIELLANIERPQDVDDVRESGAVGIGLFRSEFLFLGRDTLPTEDEQFEAYRHVAAAMKGMPVTIRTMDLGADKSPKWLTHDQADNPALGLTGIRLCLAEPLMFRAQLRALLRASVHGRIRVLFPMVNSLPELKQALAQFEYAKEELRDEGIGYADDIEVGAMIEIPSAALVAGSFTKHVDFLSIGTNDLIQYTLAIDRNDDTVSHLYDPVHPAVLKLILHTIKCGIKANVPVSVCGEMAGDAKLTRLLLGMGLRKFSMHPANLLSVKQQVLTSHLDEIAPIAARMLRSEDPDKIADLLQLLNAEPGE
;
A
#
# COMPACT_ATOMS: atom_id res chain seq x y z
N MET A 1 28.53 9.73 21.00
CA MET A 1 27.29 9.69 21.80
C MET A 1 26.27 8.97 20.94
N SER A 2 25.55 7.99 21.50
CA SER A 2 24.49 7.33 20.75
C SER A 2 23.24 8.20 20.78
N ILE A 3 22.64 8.44 19.62
CA ILE A 3 21.41 9.23 19.48
C ILE A 3 20.30 8.27 19.04
N ILE A 4 19.13 8.40 19.64
CA ILE A 4 17.95 7.60 19.30
C ILE A 4 16.92 8.54 18.67
N LEU A 5 16.45 8.19 17.49
CA LEU A 5 15.38 8.87 16.78
C LEU A 5 14.16 7.96 16.68
N HIS A 6 12.98 8.57 16.75
CA HIS A 6 11.70 7.90 16.64
C HIS A 6 10.96 8.42 15.42
N GLY A 7 10.31 7.51 14.69
CA GLY A 7 9.48 7.85 13.55
C GLY A 7 8.40 6.79 13.32
N VAL A 8 7.84 6.79 12.12
CA VAL A 8 6.81 5.83 11.70
C VAL A 8 7.46 4.59 11.11
N ALA A 9 7.20 3.44 11.73
CA ALA A 9 7.63 2.12 11.27
C ALA A 9 6.98 1.73 9.94
N ILE A 10 7.80 1.46 8.91
CA ILE A 10 7.36 0.97 7.60
C ILE A 10 8.20 -0.23 7.20
N GLY A 11 7.52 -1.32 6.83
CA GLY A 11 8.19 -2.58 6.56
C GLY A 11 8.59 -3.32 7.83
N GLY A 12 9.08 -4.55 7.66
CA GLY A 12 9.37 -5.46 8.77
C GLY A 12 10.86 -5.71 8.96
N GLY A 13 11.31 -5.79 10.20
CA GLY A 13 12.63 -6.31 10.57
C GLY A 13 13.59 -5.28 11.11
N ILE A 14 14.87 -5.66 11.11
CA ILE A 14 15.96 -4.87 11.67
C ILE A 14 17.09 -4.83 10.64
N ALA A 15 17.61 -3.64 10.36
CA ALA A 15 18.83 -3.46 9.59
C ALA A 15 19.93 -2.86 10.46
N ILE A 16 21.16 -3.27 10.23
CA ILE A 16 22.35 -2.74 10.89
C ILE A 16 23.35 -2.47 9.77
N GLY A 17 23.75 -1.23 9.61
CA GLY A 17 24.53 -0.84 8.46
C GLY A 17 25.20 0.51 8.59
N ARG A 18 25.87 0.94 7.53
CA ARG A 18 26.48 2.26 7.43
C ARG A 18 25.54 3.22 6.72
N ALA A 19 25.39 4.42 7.29
CA ALA A 19 24.57 5.46 6.73
C ALA A 19 25.15 5.94 5.39
N HIS A 20 24.34 5.89 4.36
CA HIS A 20 24.61 6.48 3.06
C HIS A 20 23.62 7.62 2.87
N LEU A 21 24.13 8.84 2.98
CA LEU A 21 23.38 10.06 2.85
C LEU A 21 23.30 10.42 1.38
N ILE A 22 22.11 10.74 0.91
CA ILE A 22 21.96 11.51 -0.33
C ILE A 22 22.32 12.97 0.01
N SER A 23 23.33 13.52 -0.67
CA SER A 23 23.75 14.94 -0.64
C SER A 23 22.94 15.72 -1.69
N ARG A 24 22.54 16.99 -1.55
CA ARG A 24 22.57 18.02 -0.49
C ARG A 24 21.23 18.78 -0.58
N SER A 25 20.67 19.27 0.53
CA SER A 25 19.56 20.23 0.46
C SER A 25 20.10 21.62 0.13
N MET A 26 19.26 22.46 -0.49
CA MET A 26 19.59 23.86 -0.80
C MET A 26 19.83 24.73 0.45
N ASP A 27 19.56 24.21 1.65
CA ASP A 27 19.70 24.97 2.89
C ASP A 27 21.16 25.16 3.33
N ASP A 28 22.06 24.27 2.94
CA ASP A 28 23.48 24.25 3.36
C ASP A 28 24.46 24.88 2.36
N VAL A 29 23.98 25.79 1.50
CA VAL A 29 24.82 26.43 0.48
C VAL A 29 25.83 27.40 1.08
N ALA A 30 27.12 27.15 0.84
CA ALA A 30 28.19 28.09 1.16
C ALA A 30 28.13 29.30 0.21
N HIS A 31 27.97 30.49 0.78
CA HIS A 31 28.06 31.75 0.05
C HIS A 31 29.51 32.22 -0.04
N TYR A 32 30.02 32.40 -1.26
CA TYR A 32 31.31 33.04 -1.51
C TYR A 32 31.23 34.09 -2.61
N LEU A 33 32.06 35.11 -2.48
CA LEU A 33 32.14 36.22 -3.41
C LEU A 33 33.09 35.86 -4.57
N LEU A 34 32.67 36.16 -5.79
CA LEU A 34 33.43 35.98 -7.03
C LEU A 34 34.18 37.26 -7.40
N GLU A 35 35.36 37.09 -7.99
CA GLU A 35 36.07 38.18 -8.66
C GLU A 35 35.43 38.50 -10.03
N ASP A 36 35.68 39.71 -10.56
CA ASP A 36 35.04 40.21 -11.78
C ASP A 36 35.32 39.35 -13.03
N ASP A 37 36.45 38.65 -13.05
CA ASP A 37 36.85 37.72 -14.11
C ASP A 37 36.25 36.31 -13.96
N GLU A 38 35.71 35.96 -12.79
CA GLU A 38 35.10 34.65 -12.50
C GLU A 38 33.60 34.63 -12.80
N VAL A 39 32.92 35.78 -12.79
CA VAL A 39 31.48 35.91 -13.06
C VAL A 39 31.05 35.29 -14.41
N PRO A 40 31.76 35.48 -15.54
CA PRO A 40 31.39 34.85 -16.81
C PRO A 40 31.51 33.32 -16.77
N ALA A 41 32.51 32.77 -16.07
CA ALA A 41 32.69 31.34 -15.91
C ALA A 41 31.59 30.73 -15.03
N GLU A 42 31.18 31.43 -13.98
CA GLU A 42 30.11 30.97 -13.10
C GLU A 42 28.75 30.97 -13.81
N LYS A 43 28.45 31.99 -14.61
CA LYS A 43 27.24 32.02 -15.45
C LYS A 43 27.22 30.86 -16.45
N LEU A 44 28.38 30.50 -17.01
CA LEU A 44 28.50 29.34 -17.88
C LEU A 44 28.25 28.03 -17.13
N ARG A 45 28.79 27.88 -15.90
CA ARG A 45 28.57 26.73 -15.02
C ARG A 45 27.08 26.53 -14.73
N PHE A 46 26.36 27.61 -14.43
CA PHE A 46 24.91 27.59 -14.27
C PHE A 46 24.18 27.17 -15.55
N ASP A 47 24.52 27.79 -16.69
CA ASP A 47 23.93 27.44 -17.99
C ASP A 47 24.20 25.97 -18.37
N GLU A 48 25.31 25.37 -17.93
CA GLU A 48 25.63 23.95 -18.11
C GLU A 48 24.78 23.05 -17.21
N ALA A 49 24.58 23.40 -15.94
CA ALA A 49 23.73 22.65 -15.03
C ALA A 49 22.27 22.60 -15.52
N VAL A 50 21.70 23.74 -15.94
CA VAL A 50 20.34 23.78 -16.52
C VAL A 50 20.23 22.91 -17.78
N ARG A 51 21.26 22.90 -18.64
CA ARG A 51 21.32 22.04 -19.82
C ARG A 51 21.42 20.56 -19.45
N ALA A 52 22.21 20.22 -18.43
CA ALA A 52 22.34 18.85 -17.92
C ALA A 52 20.99 18.35 -17.38
N THR A 53 20.31 19.15 -16.55
CA THR A 53 18.97 18.81 -16.02
C THR A 53 17.95 18.63 -17.13
N ARG A 54 17.96 19.50 -18.15
CA ARG A 54 17.07 19.35 -19.32
C ARG A 54 17.31 18.01 -20.02
N LYS A 55 18.57 17.68 -20.30
CA LYS A 55 18.95 16.44 -20.98
C LYS A 55 18.55 15.21 -20.15
N GLU A 56 18.71 15.26 -18.83
CA GLU A 56 18.29 14.20 -17.91
C GLU A 56 16.77 13.97 -17.99
N LEU A 57 15.97 15.03 -17.89
CA LEU A 57 14.51 14.94 -17.98
C LEU A 57 14.03 14.46 -19.36
N GLU A 58 14.70 14.87 -20.44
CA GLU A 58 14.42 14.38 -21.80
C GLU A 58 14.75 12.89 -21.96
N MET A 59 15.87 12.42 -21.37
CA MET A 59 16.22 11.00 -21.35
C MET A 59 15.22 10.19 -20.52
N LEU A 60 14.83 10.70 -19.35
CA LEU A 60 13.78 10.09 -18.52
C LEU A 60 12.47 9.99 -19.29
N TRP A 61 12.07 11.07 -19.97
CA TRP A 61 10.88 11.09 -20.83
C TRP A 61 10.94 10.05 -21.96
N GLY A 62 12.12 9.90 -22.60
CA GLY A 62 12.34 8.88 -23.63
C GLY A 62 12.41 7.44 -23.11
N SER A 63 12.68 7.25 -21.82
CA SER A 63 12.76 5.93 -21.17
C SER A 63 11.44 5.47 -20.52
N ILE A 64 10.39 6.29 -20.60
CA ILE A 64 9.06 5.96 -20.06
C ILE A 64 8.51 4.73 -20.80
N PRO A 65 8.22 3.62 -20.10
CA PRO A 65 7.55 2.47 -20.71
C PRO A 65 6.16 2.83 -21.25
N GLU A 66 5.71 2.20 -22.33
CA GLU A 66 4.34 2.40 -22.89
C GLU A 66 3.22 2.15 -21.86
N ASN A 67 3.51 1.42 -20.77
CA ASN A 67 2.58 1.07 -19.70
C ASN A 67 2.64 2.00 -18.47
N ALA A 68 3.42 3.09 -18.52
CA ALA A 68 3.51 4.03 -17.42
C ALA A 68 2.26 4.94 -17.34
N PRO A 69 1.93 5.49 -16.16
CA PRO A 69 0.83 6.44 -16.02
C PRO A 69 1.03 7.65 -16.94
N ALA A 70 0.00 8.07 -17.68
CA ALA A 70 0.05 9.24 -18.56
C ALA A 70 0.42 10.54 -17.80
N GLU A 71 0.08 10.58 -16.50
CA GLU A 71 0.42 11.64 -15.56
C GLU A 71 1.94 11.84 -15.43
N LEU A 72 2.73 10.77 -15.51
CA LEU A 72 4.20 10.84 -15.43
C LEU A 72 4.80 11.61 -16.63
N GLY A 73 4.24 11.38 -17.83
CA GLY A 73 4.66 12.07 -19.04
C GLY A 73 4.28 13.56 -19.04
N ALA A 74 3.06 13.87 -18.57
CA ALA A 74 2.60 15.25 -18.41
C ALA A 74 3.42 16.02 -17.36
N PHE A 75 3.75 15.36 -16.25
CA PHE A 75 4.58 15.88 -15.18
C PHE A 75 6.00 16.22 -15.66
N LEU A 76 6.67 15.28 -16.34
CA LEU A 76 8.00 15.53 -16.90
C LEU A 76 7.98 16.65 -17.96
N SER A 77 6.90 16.74 -18.75
CA SER A 77 6.72 17.83 -19.73
C SER A 77 6.60 19.19 -19.03
N LEU A 78 5.89 19.26 -17.92
CA LEU A 78 5.80 20.47 -17.09
C LEU A 78 7.19 20.87 -16.55
N HIS A 79 7.96 19.93 -16.03
CA HIS A 79 9.30 20.21 -15.51
C HIS A 79 10.26 20.72 -16.60
N ILE A 80 10.21 20.13 -17.81
CA ILE A 80 10.98 20.59 -18.97
C ILE A 80 10.57 22.01 -19.40
N MET A 81 9.28 22.34 -19.28
CA MET A 81 8.76 23.68 -19.54
C MET A 81 9.25 24.70 -18.50
N LEU A 82 9.21 24.34 -17.21
CA LEU A 82 9.70 25.16 -16.10
C LEU A 82 11.20 25.49 -16.23
N LEU A 83 12.03 24.55 -16.69
CA LEU A 83 13.43 24.82 -17.02
C LEU A 83 13.63 25.89 -18.11
N GLY A 84 12.60 26.17 -18.91
CA GLY A 84 12.61 27.23 -19.92
C GLY A 84 12.09 28.57 -19.41
N ASP A 85 11.53 28.63 -18.19
CA ASP A 85 10.97 29.85 -17.62
C ASP A 85 12.07 30.86 -17.29
N VAL A 86 11.77 32.16 -17.42
CA VAL A 86 12.70 33.26 -17.15
C VAL A 86 13.14 33.28 -15.69
N THR A 87 12.22 32.97 -14.77
CA THR A 87 12.45 32.98 -13.32
C THR A 87 13.45 31.90 -12.86
N ILE A 88 13.54 30.79 -13.59
CA ILE A 88 14.45 29.69 -13.30
C ILE A 88 15.73 29.79 -14.13
N SER A 89 15.64 30.16 -15.41
CA SER A 89 16.78 30.13 -16.34
C SER A 89 17.59 31.42 -16.42
N ARG A 90 16.98 32.59 -16.13
CA ARG A 90 17.64 33.90 -16.30
C ARG A 90 17.85 34.66 -15.00
N GLU A 91 16.90 34.62 -14.08
CA GLU A 91 17.00 35.39 -12.83
C GLU A 91 18.19 34.96 -11.95
N PRO A 92 18.49 33.66 -11.74
CA PRO A 92 19.71 33.26 -11.04
C PRO A 92 20.99 33.78 -11.71
N ARG A 93 21.02 33.80 -13.04
CA ARG A 93 22.14 34.35 -13.82
C ARG A 93 22.33 35.85 -13.60
N GLU A 94 21.25 36.61 -13.43
CA GLU A 94 21.31 38.03 -13.08
C GLU A 94 21.76 38.24 -11.63
N ILE A 95 21.36 37.35 -10.71
CA ILE A 95 21.79 37.40 -9.30
C ILE A 95 23.30 37.16 -9.20
N ILE A 96 23.84 36.16 -9.92
CA ILE A 96 25.29 35.91 -10.01
C ILE A 96 26.03 37.19 -10.46
N GLU A 97 25.52 37.87 -11.49
CA GLU A 97 26.17 39.07 -12.06
C GLU A 97 26.06 40.30 -11.15
N LYS A 98 24.90 40.54 -10.54
CA LYS A 98 24.66 41.72 -9.69
C LYS A 98 25.30 41.58 -8.32
N GLN A 99 25.26 40.38 -7.73
CA GLN A 99 25.72 40.12 -6.37
C GLN A 99 27.12 39.50 -6.30
N ARG A 100 27.70 39.11 -7.45
CA ARG A 100 29.01 38.45 -7.55
C ARG A 100 29.09 37.24 -6.62
N CYS A 101 28.06 36.41 -6.63
CA CYS A 101 27.96 35.22 -5.79
C CYS A 101 27.97 33.95 -6.63
N ASN A 102 28.25 32.82 -5.99
CA ASN A 102 28.23 31.52 -6.63
C ASN A 102 26.82 31.07 -7.07
N ALA A 103 26.77 30.20 -8.07
CA ALA A 103 25.55 29.76 -8.74
C ALA A 103 24.55 29.06 -7.81
N GLU A 104 25.05 28.25 -6.86
CA GLU A 104 24.25 27.58 -5.85
C GLU A 104 23.53 28.58 -4.96
N TRP A 105 24.22 29.66 -4.56
CA TRP A 105 23.66 30.70 -3.70
C TRP A 105 22.64 31.55 -4.44
N ALA A 106 22.94 31.89 -5.70
CA ALA A 106 22.02 32.62 -6.56
C ALA A 106 20.72 31.84 -6.83
N LEU A 107 20.84 30.52 -7.04
CA LEU A 107 19.69 29.64 -7.22
C LEU A 107 18.85 29.52 -5.94
N LYS A 108 19.49 29.43 -4.77
CA LYS A 108 18.82 29.45 -3.47
C LYS A 108 18.02 30.73 -3.25
N LEU A 109 18.64 31.89 -3.45
CA LEU A 109 17.99 33.18 -3.25
C LEU A 109 16.74 33.33 -4.13
N GLN A 110 16.83 32.83 -5.37
CA GLN A 110 15.69 32.81 -6.29
C GLN A 110 14.61 31.82 -5.86
N CYS A 111 15.00 30.65 -5.35
CA CYS A 111 14.08 29.64 -4.83
C CYS A 111 13.27 30.18 -3.64
N ASP A 112 13.95 30.78 -2.66
CA ASP A 112 13.32 31.40 -1.48
C ASP A 112 12.31 32.47 -1.90
N HIS A 113 12.65 33.29 -2.90
CA HIS A 113 11.76 34.30 -3.43
C HIS A 113 10.50 33.70 -4.10
N LEU A 114 10.66 32.63 -4.87
CA LEU A 114 9.52 31.94 -5.49
C LEU A 114 8.63 31.27 -4.44
N ILE A 115 9.22 30.67 -3.41
CA ILE A 115 8.49 30.06 -2.29
C ILE A 115 7.59 31.09 -1.60
N GLU A 116 8.12 32.27 -1.27
CA GLU A 116 7.33 33.34 -0.64
C GLU A 116 6.17 33.78 -1.53
N GLN A 117 6.37 33.87 -2.85
CA GLN A 117 5.32 34.22 -3.80
C GLN A 117 4.21 33.15 -3.85
N PHE A 118 4.58 31.87 -3.84
CA PHE A 118 3.61 30.76 -3.84
C PHE A 118 2.84 30.65 -2.52
N ASP A 119 3.51 30.88 -1.38
CA ASP A 119 2.86 30.84 -0.06
C ASP A 119 1.88 32.00 0.15
N ALA A 120 2.05 33.11 -0.58
CA ALA A 120 1.12 34.23 -0.59
C ALA A 120 -0.15 33.98 -1.44
N ILE A 121 -0.24 32.89 -2.19
CA ILE A 121 -1.41 32.55 -3.01
C ILE A 121 -2.50 31.90 -2.15
N GLU A 122 -3.71 32.48 -2.15
CA GLU A 122 -4.86 31.98 -1.37
C GLU A 122 -5.44 30.67 -1.91
N GLU A 123 -5.29 30.40 -3.21
CA GLU A 123 -5.86 29.23 -3.89
C GLU A 123 -4.98 27.98 -3.74
N ASP A 124 -5.49 26.95 -3.07
CA ASP A 124 -4.73 25.76 -2.68
C ASP A 124 -4.12 25.00 -3.87
N TYR A 125 -4.83 24.91 -5.00
CA TYR A 125 -4.34 24.26 -6.22
C TYR A 125 -3.08 24.94 -6.80
N LEU A 126 -3.01 26.27 -6.73
CA LEU A 126 -1.83 27.02 -7.18
C LEU A 126 -0.69 26.93 -6.17
N ARG A 127 -1.01 26.77 -4.88
CA ARG A 127 -0.03 26.53 -3.83
C ARG A 127 0.64 25.16 -3.96
N GLU A 128 -0.08 24.13 -4.41
CA GLU A 128 0.49 22.80 -4.64
C GLU A 128 1.57 22.79 -5.74
N ARG A 129 1.46 23.68 -6.75
CA ARG A 129 2.49 23.83 -7.81
C ARG A 129 3.84 24.33 -7.32
N LYS A 130 3.91 24.84 -6.09
CA LYS A 130 5.18 25.15 -5.41
C LYS A 130 6.12 23.94 -5.42
N ASN A 131 5.59 22.75 -5.19
CA ASN A 131 6.39 21.53 -5.11
C ASN A 131 7.04 21.17 -6.45
N ASP A 132 6.35 21.41 -7.57
CA ASP A 132 6.91 21.17 -8.91
C ASP A 132 8.09 22.11 -9.18
N VAL A 133 7.98 23.38 -8.78
CA VAL A 133 9.06 24.37 -8.91
C VAL A 133 10.25 23.97 -8.03
N LEU A 134 10.00 23.59 -6.77
CA LEU A 134 11.04 23.14 -5.84
C LEU A 134 11.83 21.97 -6.43
N GLN A 135 11.15 20.95 -6.96
CA GLN A 135 11.81 19.78 -7.52
C GLN A 135 12.67 20.12 -8.75
N VAL A 136 12.25 21.07 -9.59
CA VAL A 136 13.06 21.52 -10.73
C VAL A 136 14.31 22.24 -10.24
N VAL A 137 14.18 23.11 -9.25
CA VAL A 137 15.31 23.86 -8.67
C VAL A 137 16.29 22.90 -7.98
N GLU A 138 15.82 21.94 -7.19
CA GLU A 138 16.65 20.92 -6.56
C GLU A 138 17.44 20.10 -7.58
N ARG A 139 16.84 19.75 -8.72
CA ARG A 139 17.54 19.04 -9.79
C ARG A 139 18.64 19.88 -10.46
N ILE A 140 18.40 21.18 -10.66
CA ILE A 140 19.45 22.11 -11.15
C ILE A 140 20.57 22.19 -10.12
N PHE A 141 20.22 22.28 -8.84
CA PHE A 141 21.15 22.34 -7.72
C PHE A 141 22.06 21.11 -7.65
N THR A 142 21.51 19.90 -7.78
CA THR A 142 22.28 18.65 -7.86
C THR A 142 23.24 18.64 -9.04
N ASN A 143 22.84 19.20 -10.19
CA ASN A 143 23.72 19.30 -11.37
C ASN A 143 24.81 20.39 -11.22
N LEU A 144 24.59 21.41 -10.37
CA LEU A 144 25.56 22.47 -10.07
C LEU A 144 26.68 22.00 -9.13
N ASP A 145 26.35 21.14 -8.17
CA ASP A 145 27.27 20.71 -7.11
C ASP A 145 28.38 19.77 -7.62
N GLY A 146 28.35 19.38 -8.90
CA GLY A 146 29.40 18.61 -9.56
C GLY A 146 29.48 17.13 -9.15
N ASP A 147 28.88 16.76 -8.03
CA ASP A 147 28.45 15.39 -7.76
C ASP A 147 27.11 15.18 -8.45
N ALA A 148 27.15 14.81 -9.74
CA ALA A 148 26.13 13.86 -10.21
C ALA A 148 26.01 12.80 -9.11
N PRO A 149 24.81 12.37 -8.68
CA PRO A 149 24.71 11.37 -7.61
C PRO A 149 25.61 10.21 -8.03
N GLN A 150 26.78 10.11 -7.40
CA GLN A 150 27.75 9.07 -7.68
C GLN A 150 27.18 7.87 -6.95
N LEU A 151 26.12 7.35 -7.54
CA LEU A 151 25.62 6.01 -7.29
C LEU A 151 26.81 5.10 -7.63
N PRO A 152 27.31 4.33 -6.66
CA PRO A 152 28.39 3.40 -6.93
C PRO A 152 27.99 2.48 -8.08
N ALA A 153 28.93 2.17 -8.97
CA ALA A 153 28.76 1.09 -9.91
C ALA A 153 28.41 -0.21 -9.14
N PRO A 154 27.56 -1.09 -9.69
CA PRO A 154 26.96 -2.24 -8.98
C PRO A 154 27.96 -3.33 -8.52
N GLU A 155 29.27 -3.12 -8.62
CA GLU A 155 30.29 -4.14 -8.38
C GLU A 155 30.99 -4.06 -7.00
N ASP A 156 30.87 -2.96 -6.24
CA ASP A 156 31.65 -2.77 -4.99
C ASP A 156 30.86 -2.89 -3.67
N LEU A 157 29.57 -3.21 -3.68
CA LEU A 157 28.74 -3.13 -2.46
C LEU A 157 28.42 -4.50 -1.84
N VAL A 158 29.33 -4.96 -0.98
CA VAL A 158 29.04 -6.01 0.01
C VAL A 158 29.51 -5.55 1.40
N GLU A 159 28.64 -4.78 2.07
CA GLU A 159 28.32 -4.84 3.52
C GLU A 159 27.25 -3.76 3.86
N ASP A 160 25.97 -4.14 3.77
CA ASP A 160 24.72 -3.50 4.27
C ASP A 160 24.76 -1.95 4.50
N HIS A 161 24.53 -1.15 3.46
CA HIS A 161 24.30 0.30 3.57
C HIS A 161 22.83 0.63 3.92
N ILE A 162 22.62 1.71 4.66
CA ILE A 162 21.30 2.23 5.03
C ILE A 162 21.13 3.61 4.43
N LEU A 163 20.10 3.77 3.61
CA LEU A 163 19.83 5.02 2.90
C LEU A 163 19.22 6.06 3.84
N VAL A 164 19.76 7.28 3.82
CA VAL A 164 19.23 8.42 4.58
C VAL A 164 18.94 9.56 3.61
N ALA A 165 17.67 9.93 3.51
CA ALA A 165 17.21 10.99 2.62
C ALA A 165 16.26 11.95 3.36
N HIS A 166 16.10 13.16 2.85
CA HIS A 166 15.05 14.05 3.36
C HIS A 166 13.68 13.53 2.92
N ASP A 167 13.50 13.35 1.61
CA ASP A 167 12.37 12.68 0.97
C ASP A 167 12.89 11.69 -0.09
N LEU A 168 12.03 10.75 -0.52
CA LEU A 168 12.30 9.83 -1.61
C LEU A 168 11.22 9.97 -2.68
N SER A 169 11.60 10.47 -3.86
CA SER A 169 10.67 10.52 -4.97
C SER A 169 10.42 9.10 -5.54
N PRO A 170 9.27 8.87 -6.21
CA PRO A 170 9.02 7.60 -6.90
C PRO A 170 10.09 7.25 -7.94
N ALA A 171 10.75 8.25 -8.54
CA ALA A 171 11.82 8.05 -9.51
C ALA A 171 13.08 7.48 -8.84
N ASP A 172 13.48 8.05 -7.69
CA ASP A 172 14.67 7.61 -6.97
C ASP A 172 14.53 6.14 -6.53
N MET A 173 13.33 5.75 -6.11
CA MET A 173 13.00 4.38 -5.68
C MET A 173 13.08 3.32 -6.79
N VAL A 174 12.80 3.67 -8.05
CA VAL A 174 12.95 2.73 -9.18
C VAL A 174 14.42 2.37 -9.37
N TYR A 175 15.32 3.35 -9.26
CA TYR A 175 16.77 3.12 -9.30
C TYR A 175 17.28 2.42 -8.03
N PHE A 176 16.64 2.60 -6.88
CA PHE A 176 16.97 1.89 -5.64
C PHE A 176 16.60 0.41 -5.65
N LYS A 177 15.57 0.00 -6.40
CA LYS A 177 15.20 -1.42 -6.53
C LYS A 177 16.35 -2.28 -7.08
N ASP A 178 17.20 -1.68 -7.90
CA ASP A 178 18.38 -2.34 -8.48
C ASP A 178 19.65 -2.18 -7.61
N SER A 179 19.56 -1.47 -6.48
CA SER A 179 20.66 -1.18 -5.55
C SER A 179 20.53 -1.98 -4.23
N ASN A 180 21.62 -2.54 -3.72
CA ASN A 180 21.63 -3.37 -2.50
C ASN A 180 21.64 -2.54 -1.19
N PHE A 181 20.51 -1.91 -0.84
CA PHE A 181 20.32 -1.27 0.47
C PHE A 181 19.65 -2.21 1.48
N ALA A 182 20.07 -2.14 2.74
CA ALA A 182 19.52 -2.96 3.82
C ALA A 182 18.30 -2.33 4.50
N ALA A 183 18.14 -1.01 4.40
CA ALA A 183 17.05 -0.21 4.95
C ALA A 183 17.06 1.20 4.34
N PHE A 184 15.95 1.93 4.48
CA PHE A 184 15.91 3.35 4.20
C PHE A 184 15.22 4.15 5.32
N ILE A 185 15.58 5.43 5.39
CA ILE A 185 15.11 6.38 6.38
C ILE A 185 14.79 7.70 5.68
N THR A 186 13.64 8.30 6.00
CA THR A 186 13.26 9.63 5.51
C THR A 186 12.83 10.58 6.63
N ASP A 187 13.10 11.86 6.45
CA ASP A 187 12.67 12.92 7.37
C ASP A 187 11.19 13.24 7.21
N VAL A 188 10.69 13.20 5.98
CA VAL A 188 9.27 13.44 5.65
C VAL A 188 8.55 12.16 5.21
N GLY A 189 7.22 12.23 5.20
CA GLY A 189 6.31 11.15 4.80
C GLY A 189 5.38 10.71 5.94
N GLY A 190 4.18 10.21 5.58
CA GLY A 190 3.21 9.63 6.52
C GLY A 190 2.97 8.13 6.26
N ALA A 191 2.31 7.42 7.18
CA ALA A 191 2.04 5.98 7.07
C ALA A 191 1.27 5.55 5.81
N THR A 192 0.63 6.51 5.14
CA THR A 192 -0.15 6.38 3.89
C THR A 192 0.52 7.03 2.68
N SER A 193 1.70 7.63 2.84
CA SER A 193 2.43 8.28 1.75
C SER A 193 2.88 7.28 0.67
N HIS A 194 3.14 7.78 -0.54
CA HIS A 194 3.69 6.98 -1.64
C HIS A 194 4.96 6.21 -1.22
N THR A 195 5.84 6.86 -0.44
CA THR A 195 7.04 6.28 0.17
C THR A 195 6.70 5.12 1.13
N ALA A 196 5.62 5.22 1.91
CA ALA A 196 5.18 4.18 2.83
C ALA A 196 4.56 2.96 2.14
N ILE A 197 3.77 3.18 1.09
CA ILE A 197 3.18 2.11 0.28
C ILE A 197 4.30 1.31 -0.40
N LEU A 198 5.28 1.99 -0.97
CA LEU A 198 6.42 1.37 -1.65
C LEU A 198 7.39 0.71 -0.67
N GLY A 199 7.63 1.28 0.52
CA GLY A 199 8.44 0.62 1.55
C GLY A 199 7.88 -0.73 1.98
N ARG A 200 6.54 -0.86 2.01
CA ARG A 200 5.88 -2.15 2.28
C ARG A 200 6.02 -3.15 1.13
N SER A 201 6.10 -2.69 -0.11
CA SER A 201 6.26 -3.59 -1.27
C SER A 201 7.69 -4.12 -1.43
N LEU A 202 8.70 -3.35 -1.01
CA LEU A 202 10.11 -3.74 -1.07
C LEU A 202 10.56 -4.68 0.07
N ASP A 203 9.72 -4.86 1.10
CA ASP A 203 10.02 -5.70 2.28
C ASP A 203 11.36 -5.35 2.99
N LEU A 204 11.73 -4.07 2.97
CA LEU A 204 12.90 -3.53 3.66
C LEU A 204 12.50 -2.90 5.01
N PRO A 205 13.28 -3.08 6.09
CA PRO A 205 13.12 -2.33 7.33
C PRO A 205 13.25 -0.83 7.05
N SER A 206 12.23 -0.04 7.40
CA SER A 206 12.21 1.38 7.09
C SER A 206 11.58 2.20 8.22
N VAL A 207 12.05 3.42 8.40
CA VAL A 207 11.47 4.38 9.37
C VAL A 207 11.38 5.73 8.68
N ILE A 208 10.17 6.29 8.61
CA ILE A 208 9.95 7.61 8.00
C ILE A 208 9.52 8.62 9.07
N ALA A 209 9.33 9.88 8.68
CA ALA A 209 8.91 10.95 9.57
C ALA A 209 9.90 11.16 10.74
N LEU A 210 11.21 11.04 10.49
CA LEU A 210 12.20 11.35 11.51
C LEU A 210 12.37 12.85 11.77
N HIS A 211 11.81 13.69 10.90
CA HIS A 211 11.89 15.15 10.89
C HIS A 211 13.31 15.71 10.66
N HIS A 212 14.27 15.35 11.51
CA HIS A 212 15.65 15.84 11.48
C HIS A 212 16.68 14.69 11.44
N GLY A 213 16.29 13.52 10.93
CA GLY A 213 17.18 12.37 10.80
C GLY A 213 18.38 12.66 9.90
N ARG A 214 18.16 13.34 8.77
CA ARG A 214 19.24 13.67 7.82
C ARG A 214 20.29 14.62 8.40
N GLU A 215 19.88 15.57 9.23
CA GLU A 215 20.76 16.55 9.88
C GLU A 215 21.66 15.89 10.95
N LEU A 216 21.12 14.87 11.62
CA LEU A 216 21.77 14.22 12.76
C LEU A 216 22.68 13.06 12.36
N ILE A 217 22.40 12.39 11.24
CA ILE A 217 23.17 11.23 10.75
C ILE A 217 24.28 11.70 9.81
N ARG A 218 25.50 11.19 10.01
CA ARG A 218 26.64 11.48 9.12
C ARG A 218 26.94 10.34 8.14
N GLN A 219 27.63 10.68 7.05
CA GLN A 219 28.08 9.70 6.06
C GLN A 219 28.95 8.63 6.72
N ASP A 220 28.72 7.38 6.34
CA ASP A 220 29.38 6.17 6.84
C ASP A 220 29.25 5.91 8.34
N GLU A 221 28.33 6.60 9.01
CA GLU A 221 28.04 6.40 10.43
C GLU A 221 27.30 5.07 10.65
N MET A 222 27.66 4.34 11.70
CA MET A 222 26.99 3.09 12.02
C MET A 222 25.60 3.39 12.56
N ILE A 223 24.58 2.84 11.91
CA ILE A 223 23.18 3.05 12.28
C ILE A 223 22.42 1.72 12.34
N ILE A 224 21.47 1.66 13.27
CA ILE A 224 20.52 0.55 13.42
C ILE A 224 19.15 1.10 13.08
N VAL A 225 18.43 0.40 12.20
CA VAL A 225 17.04 0.70 11.86
C VAL A 225 16.16 -0.45 12.33
N ASP A 226 15.31 -0.17 13.31
CA ASP A 226 14.26 -1.07 13.77
C ASP A 226 12.94 -0.67 13.10
N GLY A 227 12.69 -1.26 11.93
CA GLY A 227 11.45 -1.04 11.18
C GLY A 227 10.22 -1.64 11.88
N GLN A 228 10.39 -2.44 12.93
CA GLN A 228 9.26 -2.96 13.73
C GLN A 228 8.83 -1.97 14.80
N GLN A 229 9.78 -1.27 15.42
CA GLN A 229 9.52 -0.32 16.51
C GLN A 229 9.50 1.14 16.06
N GLY A 230 9.90 1.45 14.83
CA GLY A 230 10.00 2.82 14.34
C GLY A 230 11.17 3.56 14.98
N VAL A 231 12.28 2.86 15.24
CA VAL A 231 13.42 3.40 15.98
C VAL A 231 14.68 3.37 15.12
N VAL A 232 15.40 4.48 15.11
CA VAL A 232 16.73 4.60 14.50
C VAL A 232 17.75 4.93 15.58
N ILE A 233 18.82 4.13 15.66
CA ILE A 233 19.91 4.33 16.64
C ILE A 233 21.18 4.69 15.89
N ILE A 234 21.66 5.90 16.13
CA ILE A 234 22.88 6.46 15.56
C ILE A 234 24.06 6.15 16.47
N ASN A 235 25.14 5.66 15.89
CA ASN A 235 26.41 5.34 16.55
C ASN A 235 26.19 4.52 17.85
N PRO A 236 25.55 3.33 17.74
CA PRO A 236 25.22 2.50 18.88
C PRO A 236 26.48 2.06 19.62
N ASP A 237 26.41 2.01 20.95
CA ASP A 237 27.49 1.42 21.72
C ASP A 237 27.57 -0.10 21.51
N ALA A 238 28.63 -0.72 22.03
CA ALA A 238 28.86 -2.15 21.86
C ALA A 238 27.77 -3.03 22.49
N LEU A 239 27.10 -2.56 23.56
CA LEU A 239 26.04 -3.30 24.25
C LEU A 239 24.77 -3.31 23.41
N VAL A 240 24.34 -2.13 22.94
CA VAL A 240 23.19 -1.95 22.05
C VAL A 240 23.40 -2.73 20.75
N LEU A 241 24.58 -2.60 20.13
CA LEU A 241 24.89 -3.32 18.90
C LEU A 241 24.83 -4.85 19.09
N THR A 242 25.29 -5.37 20.23
CA THR A 242 25.25 -6.81 20.53
C THR A 242 23.81 -7.30 20.71
N GLU A 243 22.97 -6.54 21.41
CA GLU A 243 21.56 -6.86 21.60
C GLU A 243 20.79 -6.83 20.27
N TYR A 244 21.00 -5.81 19.44
CA TYR A 244 20.36 -5.73 18.12
C TYR A 244 20.85 -6.82 17.17
N ARG A 245 22.13 -7.23 17.22
CA ARG A 245 22.62 -8.41 16.49
C ARG A 245 21.98 -9.70 16.97
N ARG A 246 21.63 -9.82 18.26
CA ARG A 246 20.87 -10.96 18.79
C ARG A 246 19.44 -10.95 18.24
N ARG A 247 18.76 -9.80 18.28
CA ARG A 247 17.41 -9.62 17.71
C ARG A 247 17.37 -9.90 16.21
N LEU A 248 18.32 -9.37 15.44
CA LEU A 248 18.46 -9.64 14.01
C LEU A 248 18.64 -11.14 13.72
N ARG A 249 19.46 -11.85 14.49
CA ARG A 249 19.63 -13.31 14.35
C ARG A 249 18.33 -14.06 14.68
N ALA A 250 17.63 -13.66 15.74
CA ALA A 250 16.34 -14.25 16.10
C ALA A 250 15.30 -14.02 14.99
N TRP A 251 15.22 -12.81 14.45
CA TRP A 251 14.33 -12.45 13.34
C TRP A 251 14.65 -13.22 12.06
N ARG A 252 15.93 -13.25 11.63
CA ARG A 252 16.37 -14.07 10.48
C ARG A 252 16.09 -15.56 10.70
N GLY A 253 16.26 -16.04 11.93
CA GLY A 253 15.91 -17.41 12.33
C GLY A 253 14.41 -17.70 12.20
N ALA A 254 13.55 -16.80 12.69
CA ALA A 254 12.10 -16.91 12.54
C ALA A 254 11.68 -16.89 11.07
N ARG A 255 12.23 -15.99 10.25
CA ARG A 255 11.96 -15.91 8.81
C ARG A 255 12.37 -17.17 8.05
N ARG A 256 13.51 -17.79 8.40
CA ARG A 256 13.93 -19.09 7.86
C ARG A 256 12.96 -20.22 8.24
N LYS A 257 12.50 -20.26 9.50
CA LYS A 257 11.47 -21.22 9.94
C LYS A 257 10.17 -21.03 9.15
N LEU A 258 9.74 -19.79 8.93
CA LEU A 258 8.55 -19.47 8.11
C LEU A 258 8.71 -19.93 6.66
N SER A 259 9.88 -19.74 6.05
CA SER A 259 10.14 -20.22 4.69
C SER A 259 10.05 -21.76 4.59
N SER A 260 10.43 -22.48 5.64
CA SER A 260 10.35 -23.96 5.66
C SER A 260 8.91 -24.49 5.61
N ILE A 261 7.94 -23.75 6.14
CA ILE A 261 6.51 -24.12 6.14
C ILE A 261 5.77 -23.62 4.89
N ARG A 262 6.46 -23.04 3.91
CA ARG A 262 5.84 -22.51 2.69
C ARG A 262 5.04 -23.59 1.95
N LYS A 263 5.62 -24.79 1.78
CA LYS A 263 5.00 -25.92 1.07
C LYS A 263 4.10 -26.79 1.93
N SER A 264 4.04 -26.57 3.26
CA SER A 264 3.15 -27.37 4.11
C SER A 264 1.70 -26.93 3.97
N SER A 265 0.79 -27.91 4.00
CA SER A 265 -0.64 -27.68 4.09
C SER A 265 -0.97 -26.99 5.42
N ALA A 266 -1.89 -26.03 5.40
CA ALA A 266 -2.36 -25.34 6.59
C ALA A 266 -3.37 -26.21 7.35
N VAL A 267 -2.87 -27.08 8.22
CA VAL A 267 -3.67 -28.01 9.03
C VAL A 267 -3.32 -27.80 10.50
N THR A 268 -4.34 -27.63 11.32
CA THR A 268 -4.21 -27.53 12.79
C THR A 268 -3.73 -28.85 13.40
N ARG A 269 -3.28 -28.82 14.67
CA ARG A 269 -2.78 -30.01 15.38
C ARG A 269 -3.85 -31.09 15.54
N ASP A 270 -5.12 -30.69 15.65
CA ASP A 270 -6.29 -31.57 15.71
C ASP A 270 -6.76 -32.08 14.32
N GLY A 271 -6.08 -31.70 13.24
CA GLY A 271 -6.36 -32.19 11.89
C GLY A 271 -7.36 -31.36 11.08
N SER A 272 -7.84 -30.24 11.62
CA SER A 272 -8.74 -29.34 10.88
C SER A 272 -7.98 -28.58 9.79
N VAL A 273 -8.45 -28.70 8.55
CA VAL A 273 -7.88 -28.04 7.36
C VAL A 273 -8.34 -26.58 7.28
N ILE A 274 -7.39 -25.67 7.06
CA ILE A 274 -7.62 -24.23 6.89
C ILE A 274 -7.19 -23.80 5.49
N GLU A 275 -8.04 -23.05 4.79
CA GLU A 275 -7.70 -22.47 3.50
C GLU A 275 -7.07 -21.09 3.71
N LEU A 276 -5.82 -20.93 3.26
CA LEU A 276 -5.10 -19.66 3.27
C LEU A 276 -4.99 -19.12 1.84
N LEU A 277 -5.74 -18.08 1.57
CA LEU A 277 -5.87 -17.39 0.29
C LEU A 277 -5.10 -16.06 0.35
N ALA A 278 -4.81 -15.49 -0.81
CA ALA A 278 -4.20 -14.18 -0.93
C ALA A 278 -5.19 -13.10 -1.40
N ASN A 279 -4.94 -11.87 -0.98
CA ASN A 279 -5.52 -10.66 -1.54
C ASN A 279 -4.55 -10.08 -2.57
N ILE A 280 -5.08 -9.63 -3.71
CA ILE A 280 -4.30 -8.91 -4.73
C ILE A 280 -5.04 -7.65 -5.19
N GLU A 281 -4.28 -6.68 -5.70
CA GLU A 281 -4.80 -5.42 -6.23
C GLU A 281 -4.57 -5.29 -7.73
N ARG A 282 -3.52 -5.94 -8.26
CA ARG A 282 -3.16 -5.88 -9.67
C ARG A 282 -2.88 -7.28 -10.22
N PRO A 283 -2.99 -7.49 -11.55
CA PRO A 283 -2.70 -8.78 -12.16
C PRO A 283 -1.25 -9.27 -11.94
N GLN A 284 -0.30 -8.35 -11.76
CA GLN A 284 1.11 -8.69 -11.55
C GLN A 284 1.38 -9.34 -10.17
N ASP A 285 0.52 -9.10 -9.19
CA ASP A 285 0.68 -9.62 -7.81
C ASP A 285 0.51 -11.14 -7.73
N VAL A 286 0.07 -11.80 -8.82
CA VAL A 286 -0.13 -13.26 -8.88
C VAL A 286 1.17 -14.03 -8.62
N ASP A 287 2.32 -13.46 -8.94
CA ASP A 287 3.60 -14.11 -8.65
C ASP A 287 3.86 -14.17 -7.14
N ASP A 288 3.54 -13.11 -6.39
CA ASP A 288 3.63 -13.10 -4.92
C ASP A 288 2.67 -14.12 -4.28
N VAL A 289 1.48 -14.30 -4.87
CA VAL A 289 0.51 -15.33 -4.44
C VAL A 289 1.10 -16.74 -4.56
N ARG A 290 1.76 -17.03 -5.67
CA ARG A 290 2.41 -18.33 -5.90
C ARG A 290 3.61 -18.54 -4.98
N GLU A 291 4.41 -17.50 -4.78
CA GLU A 291 5.60 -17.55 -3.93
C GLU A 291 5.27 -17.70 -2.44
N SER A 292 4.16 -17.11 -1.98
CA SER A 292 3.70 -17.25 -0.60
C SER A 292 3.11 -18.64 -0.30
N GLY A 293 2.70 -19.40 -1.32
CA GLY A 293 2.10 -20.73 -1.17
C GLY A 293 0.62 -20.66 -0.75
N ALA A 294 -0.10 -19.64 -1.22
CA ALA A 294 -1.55 -19.54 -1.08
C ALA A 294 -2.27 -20.60 -1.92
N VAL A 295 -3.45 -21.03 -1.48
CA VAL A 295 -4.29 -22.02 -2.19
C VAL A 295 -5.34 -21.38 -3.11
N GLY A 296 -5.15 -20.11 -3.45
CA GLY A 296 -6.06 -19.32 -4.28
C GLY A 296 -6.04 -17.84 -3.93
N ILE A 297 -6.83 -17.07 -4.67
CA ILE A 297 -7.08 -15.65 -4.41
C ILE A 297 -8.46 -15.54 -3.77
N GLY A 298 -8.51 -15.01 -2.55
CA GLY A 298 -9.76 -14.82 -1.81
C GLY A 298 -10.33 -13.42 -1.96
N LEU A 299 -9.53 -12.48 -2.47
CA LEU A 299 -10.00 -11.15 -2.88
C LEU A 299 -9.08 -10.56 -3.95
N PHE A 300 -9.61 -10.35 -5.15
CA PHE A 300 -9.02 -9.47 -6.16
C PHE A 300 -9.83 -8.18 -6.20
N ARG A 301 -9.19 -7.08 -5.79
CA ARG A 301 -9.71 -5.72 -5.85
C ARG A 301 -9.68 -5.22 -7.29
N SER A 302 -10.84 -4.94 -7.89
CA SER A 302 -10.94 -4.57 -9.31
C SER A 302 -10.77 -3.06 -9.56
N GLU A 303 -10.63 -2.24 -8.52
CA GLU A 303 -10.67 -0.78 -8.59
C GLU A 303 -9.50 -0.21 -9.41
N PHE A 304 -8.37 -0.91 -9.50
CA PHE A 304 -7.23 -0.50 -10.32
C PHE A 304 -7.58 -0.29 -11.81
N LEU A 305 -8.62 -0.96 -12.32
CA LEU A 305 -9.08 -0.79 -13.71
C LEU A 305 -9.77 0.56 -13.94
N PHE A 306 -10.28 1.16 -12.87
CA PHE A 306 -11.18 2.31 -12.88
C PHE A 306 -10.51 3.60 -12.40
N LEU A 307 -9.50 3.50 -11.54
CA LEU A 307 -8.79 4.64 -10.92
C LEU A 307 -7.63 5.14 -11.78
N GLY A 308 -7.34 6.45 -11.70
CA GLY A 308 -6.22 7.08 -12.41
C GLY A 308 -6.42 7.18 -13.93
N ARG A 309 -7.68 7.23 -14.40
CA ARG A 309 -8.04 7.26 -15.82
C ARG A 309 -9.13 8.30 -16.09
N ASP A 310 -9.11 8.89 -17.28
CA ASP A 310 -10.13 9.86 -17.72
C ASP A 310 -11.38 9.19 -18.32
N THR A 311 -11.32 7.89 -18.64
CA THR A 311 -12.41 7.14 -19.29
C THR A 311 -12.71 5.82 -18.58
N LEU A 312 -13.95 5.34 -18.74
CA LEU A 312 -14.40 4.05 -18.22
C LEU A 312 -13.69 2.89 -18.95
N PRO A 313 -13.20 1.87 -18.22
CA PRO A 313 -12.58 0.71 -18.84
C PRO A 313 -13.62 -0.12 -19.61
N THR A 314 -13.26 -0.49 -20.83
CA THR A 314 -14.10 -1.30 -21.70
C THR A 314 -14.25 -2.74 -21.18
N GLU A 315 -15.29 -3.46 -21.64
CA GLU A 315 -15.47 -4.87 -21.30
C GLU A 315 -14.24 -5.72 -21.69
N ASP A 316 -13.62 -5.44 -22.83
CA ASP A 316 -12.46 -6.20 -23.31
C ASP A 316 -11.19 -5.96 -22.46
N GLU A 317 -10.93 -4.71 -22.04
CA GLU A 317 -9.84 -4.40 -21.11
C GLU A 317 -10.03 -5.12 -19.77
N GLN A 318 -11.25 -5.11 -19.23
CA GLN A 318 -11.57 -5.81 -18.00
C GLN A 318 -11.43 -7.34 -18.17
N PHE A 319 -11.92 -7.88 -19.29
CA PHE A 319 -11.82 -9.30 -19.62
C PHE A 319 -10.37 -9.77 -19.67
N GLU A 320 -9.47 -9.05 -20.36
CA GLU A 320 -8.06 -9.43 -20.46
C GLU A 320 -7.37 -9.42 -19.09
N ALA A 321 -7.67 -8.43 -18.24
CA ALA A 321 -7.15 -8.39 -16.88
C ALA A 321 -7.62 -9.59 -16.03
N TYR A 322 -8.91 -9.91 -16.06
CA TYR A 322 -9.46 -11.05 -15.31
C TYR A 322 -8.98 -12.39 -15.86
N ARG A 323 -8.92 -12.53 -17.19
CA ARG A 323 -8.40 -13.70 -17.89
C ARG A 323 -6.94 -13.98 -17.52
N HIS A 324 -6.10 -12.94 -17.48
CA HIS A 324 -4.70 -13.07 -17.12
C HIS A 324 -4.54 -13.72 -15.74
N VAL A 325 -5.25 -13.19 -14.74
CA VAL A 325 -5.21 -13.71 -13.37
C VAL A 325 -5.80 -15.12 -13.28
N ALA A 326 -6.95 -15.37 -13.90
CA ALA A 326 -7.61 -16.67 -13.90
C ALA A 326 -6.71 -17.77 -14.51
N ALA A 327 -6.09 -17.49 -15.65
CA ALA A 327 -5.17 -18.42 -16.31
C ALA A 327 -3.89 -18.62 -15.49
N ALA A 328 -3.34 -17.56 -14.90
CA ALA A 328 -2.15 -17.63 -14.07
C ALA A 328 -2.38 -18.46 -12.78
N MET A 329 -3.59 -18.51 -12.25
CA MET A 329 -3.89 -19.32 -11.07
C MET A 329 -4.05 -20.83 -11.34
N LYS A 330 -3.98 -21.28 -12.60
CA LYS A 330 -3.92 -22.71 -13.00
C LYS A 330 -5.00 -23.57 -12.32
N GLY A 331 -6.24 -23.08 -12.29
CA GLY A 331 -7.39 -23.78 -11.71
C GLY A 331 -7.63 -23.54 -10.21
N MET A 332 -6.72 -22.86 -9.51
CA MET A 332 -7.02 -22.35 -8.16
C MET A 332 -8.11 -21.26 -8.22
N PRO A 333 -8.97 -21.16 -7.19
CA PRO A 333 -10.07 -20.22 -7.19
C PRO A 333 -9.56 -18.77 -7.14
N VAL A 334 -10.23 -17.90 -7.90
CA VAL A 334 -10.00 -16.45 -7.94
C VAL A 334 -11.29 -15.73 -7.62
N THR A 335 -11.41 -15.22 -6.39
CA THR A 335 -12.54 -14.36 -6.01
C THR A 335 -12.29 -12.94 -6.47
N ILE A 336 -13.06 -12.48 -7.45
CA ILE A 336 -12.99 -11.11 -7.96
C ILE A 336 -14.15 -10.33 -7.37
N ARG A 337 -13.82 -9.25 -6.66
CA ARG A 337 -14.82 -8.32 -6.14
C ARG A 337 -15.23 -7.39 -7.27
N THR A 338 -16.53 -7.19 -7.46
CA THR A 338 -17.00 -6.15 -8.37
C THR A 338 -16.58 -4.78 -7.83
N MET A 339 -16.60 -3.76 -8.67
CA MET A 339 -15.99 -2.48 -8.33
C MET A 339 -16.56 -1.88 -7.03
N ASP A 340 -15.66 -1.50 -6.12
CA ASP A 340 -15.98 -0.82 -4.86
C ASP A 340 -15.44 0.61 -4.88
N LEU A 341 -16.04 1.39 -5.77
CA LEU A 341 -15.77 2.82 -5.93
C LEU A 341 -16.71 3.64 -5.05
N GLY A 342 -16.27 4.82 -4.64
CA GLY A 342 -17.04 5.78 -3.84
C GLY A 342 -16.55 7.20 -4.11
N ALA A 343 -17.20 8.20 -3.52
CA ALA A 343 -16.83 9.60 -3.69
C ALA A 343 -15.43 9.95 -3.13
N ASP A 344 -14.88 9.09 -2.26
CA ASP A 344 -13.50 9.15 -1.76
C ASP A 344 -12.46 8.75 -2.83
N LYS A 345 -12.88 7.96 -3.82
CA LYS A 345 -12.03 7.45 -4.92
C LYS A 345 -12.45 8.03 -6.27
N SER A 346 -12.83 9.31 -6.30
CA SER A 346 -13.51 9.99 -7.41
C SER A 346 -12.73 9.94 -8.73
N PRO A 347 -13.10 9.03 -9.67
CA PRO A 347 -12.57 9.05 -11.02
C PRO A 347 -13.16 10.25 -11.76
N LYS A 348 -12.37 10.92 -12.62
CA LYS A 348 -12.84 12.13 -13.34
C LYS A 348 -14.08 11.92 -14.22
N TRP A 349 -14.34 10.68 -14.63
CA TRP A 349 -15.51 10.31 -15.43
C TRP A 349 -16.79 10.10 -14.60
N LEU A 350 -16.69 10.06 -13.26
CA LEU A 350 -17.83 9.87 -12.37
C LEU A 350 -18.44 11.24 -12.02
N THR A 351 -19.52 11.59 -12.71
CA THR A 351 -20.19 12.90 -12.60
C THR A 351 -21.17 13.00 -11.42
N HIS A 352 -20.80 12.49 -10.26
CA HIS A 352 -21.61 12.62 -9.03
C HIS A 352 -21.02 13.69 -8.11
N ASP A 353 -21.90 14.49 -7.51
CA ASP A 353 -21.51 15.47 -6.51
C ASP A 353 -20.81 14.78 -5.32
N GLN A 354 -19.78 15.43 -4.75
CA GLN A 354 -19.16 14.96 -3.52
C GLN A 354 -20.21 14.91 -2.42
N ALA A 355 -20.45 13.71 -1.88
CA ALA A 355 -21.31 13.53 -0.72
C ALA A 355 -20.59 14.02 0.55
N ASP A 356 -21.33 14.63 1.48
CA ASP A 356 -20.80 15.06 2.79
C ASP A 356 -20.10 13.92 3.55
N ASN A 357 -20.58 12.68 3.35
CA ASN A 357 -20.01 11.47 3.94
C ASN A 357 -19.79 10.41 2.85
N PRO A 358 -18.66 10.44 2.12
CA PRO A 358 -18.38 9.53 1.01
C PRO A 358 -18.56 8.06 1.37
N ALA A 359 -18.05 7.66 2.54
CA ALA A 359 -18.16 6.28 3.04
C ALA A 359 -19.61 5.84 3.30
N LEU A 360 -20.57 6.75 3.52
CA LEU A 360 -21.98 6.41 3.73
C LEU A 360 -22.83 6.58 2.47
N GLY A 361 -22.25 7.08 1.39
CA GLY A 361 -22.94 7.53 0.18
C GLY A 361 -23.13 6.47 -0.90
N LEU A 362 -23.04 6.94 -2.16
CA LEU A 362 -23.16 6.14 -3.37
C LEU A 362 -21.83 5.40 -3.64
N THR A 363 -21.69 4.22 -3.05
CA THR A 363 -20.47 3.41 -3.13
C THR A 363 -20.77 1.92 -3.34
N GLY A 364 -19.79 1.20 -3.87
CA GLY A 364 -19.85 -0.25 -4.10
C GLY A 364 -21.04 -0.66 -4.94
N ILE A 365 -21.82 -1.64 -4.45
CA ILE A 365 -22.97 -2.15 -5.18
C ILE A 365 -24.04 -1.08 -5.45
N ARG A 366 -24.14 -0.02 -4.63
CA ARG A 366 -25.13 1.05 -4.86
C ARG A 366 -24.81 1.83 -6.12
N LEU A 367 -23.53 2.14 -6.34
CA LEU A 367 -23.08 2.76 -7.58
C LEU A 367 -23.29 1.82 -8.77
N CYS A 368 -22.95 0.54 -8.61
CA CYS A 368 -23.17 -0.48 -9.64
C CYS A 368 -24.65 -0.59 -10.07
N LEU A 369 -25.59 -0.47 -9.12
CA LEU A 369 -27.02 -0.53 -9.39
C LEU A 369 -27.58 0.79 -9.94
N ALA A 370 -26.97 1.93 -9.59
CA ALA A 370 -27.31 3.23 -10.16
C ALA A 370 -26.81 3.37 -11.62
N GLU A 371 -25.67 2.75 -11.94
CA GLU A 371 -25.00 2.80 -13.24
C GLU A 371 -24.95 1.39 -13.91
N PRO A 372 -26.10 0.83 -14.32
CA PRO A 372 -26.20 -0.57 -14.74
C PRO A 372 -25.46 -0.90 -16.03
N LEU A 373 -25.15 0.06 -16.90
CA LEU A 373 -24.35 -0.19 -18.11
C LEU A 373 -22.89 -0.51 -17.74
N MET A 374 -22.31 0.29 -16.85
CA MET A 374 -20.97 0.08 -16.32
C MET A 374 -20.89 -1.25 -15.56
N PHE A 375 -21.88 -1.52 -14.71
CA PHE A 375 -21.91 -2.77 -13.95
C PHE A 375 -22.04 -4.00 -14.85
N ARG A 376 -22.95 -3.97 -15.84
CA ARG A 376 -23.11 -5.08 -16.80
C ARG A 376 -21.84 -5.35 -17.60
N ALA A 377 -21.12 -4.32 -18.03
CA ALA A 377 -19.83 -4.50 -18.72
C ALA A 377 -18.83 -5.28 -17.84
N GLN A 378 -18.75 -4.97 -16.54
CA GLN A 378 -17.90 -5.72 -15.61
C GLN A 378 -18.36 -7.17 -15.44
N LEU A 379 -19.67 -7.41 -15.26
CA LEU A 379 -20.21 -8.76 -15.09
C LEU A 379 -19.96 -9.63 -16.32
N ARG A 380 -20.15 -9.08 -17.53
CA ARG A 380 -19.86 -9.77 -18.79
C ARG A 380 -18.38 -10.11 -18.92
N ALA A 381 -17.48 -9.19 -18.58
CA ALA A 381 -16.05 -9.45 -18.57
C ALA A 381 -15.65 -10.58 -17.61
N LEU A 382 -16.23 -10.62 -16.40
CA LEU A 382 -16.03 -11.68 -15.41
C LEU A 382 -16.53 -13.04 -15.92
N LEU A 383 -17.73 -13.07 -16.49
CA LEU A 383 -18.34 -14.27 -17.08
C LEU A 383 -17.49 -14.80 -18.23
N ARG A 384 -17.05 -13.93 -19.16
CA ARG A 384 -16.15 -14.31 -20.26
C ARG A 384 -14.83 -14.87 -19.75
N ALA A 385 -14.23 -14.27 -18.73
CA ALA A 385 -12.96 -14.71 -18.19
C ALA A 385 -13.04 -16.09 -17.51
N SER A 386 -14.22 -16.49 -17.03
CA SER A 386 -14.42 -17.75 -16.28
C SER A 386 -14.08 -19.03 -17.06
N VAL A 387 -14.05 -19.00 -18.39
CA VAL A 387 -13.63 -20.18 -19.19
C VAL A 387 -12.13 -20.45 -19.08
N HIS A 388 -11.35 -19.48 -18.57
CA HIS A 388 -9.90 -19.56 -18.45
C HIS A 388 -9.41 -19.96 -17.05
N GLY A 389 -10.31 -20.09 -16.07
CA GLY A 389 -9.98 -20.49 -14.70
C GLY A 389 -11.17 -20.37 -13.76
N ARG A 390 -11.03 -20.87 -12.52
CA ARG A 390 -12.13 -20.89 -11.54
C ARG A 390 -12.35 -19.50 -10.95
N ILE A 391 -13.19 -18.68 -11.59
CA ILE A 391 -13.60 -17.36 -11.09
C ILE A 391 -14.78 -17.49 -10.13
N ARG A 392 -14.76 -16.69 -9.07
CA ARG A 392 -15.88 -16.44 -8.16
C ARG A 392 -16.16 -14.95 -8.14
N VAL A 393 -17.42 -14.56 -8.17
CA VAL A 393 -17.82 -13.14 -8.16
C VAL A 393 -18.24 -12.74 -6.74
N LEU A 394 -17.81 -11.58 -6.27
CA LEU A 394 -18.12 -11.08 -4.93
C LEU A 394 -18.67 -9.67 -4.99
N PHE A 395 -19.89 -9.46 -4.46
CA PHE A 395 -20.50 -8.13 -4.41
C PHE A 395 -20.13 -7.38 -3.12
N PRO A 396 -19.51 -6.17 -3.19
CA PRO A 396 -19.22 -5.31 -2.05
C PRO A 396 -20.45 -4.53 -1.58
N MET A 397 -20.39 -3.97 -0.38
CA MET A 397 -21.30 -2.96 0.17
C MET A 397 -22.79 -3.35 0.17
N VAL A 398 -23.08 -4.66 0.11
CA VAL A 398 -24.45 -5.17 0.16
C VAL A 398 -25.00 -4.90 1.55
N ASN A 399 -26.08 -4.13 1.65
CA ASN A 399 -26.68 -3.77 2.94
C ASN A 399 -27.93 -4.61 3.23
N SER A 400 -28.69 -4.94 2.18
CA SER A 400 -30.03 -5.53 2.27
C SER A 400 -30.26 -6.65 1.26
N LEU A 401 -31.26 -7.50 1.54
CA LEU A 401 -31.64 -8.58 0.64
C LEU A 401 -32.18 -8.08 -0.72
N PRO A 402 -32.95 -6.98 -0.82
CA PRO A 402 -33.37 -6.42 -2.10
C PRO A 402 -32.19 -6.01 -3.00
N GLU A 403 -31.17 -5.32 -2.46
CA GLU A 403 -29.96 -4.96 -3.23
C GLU A 403 -29.25 -6.21 -3.74
N LEU A 404 -29.09 -7.23 -2.89
CA LEU A 404 -28.49 -8.50 -3.30
C LEU A 404 -29.25 -9.16 -4.45
N LYS A 405 -30.59 -9.18 -4.37
CA LYS A 405 -31.43 -9.73 -5.45
C LYS A 405 -31.32 -8.94 -6.74
N GLN A 406 -31.20 -7.62 -6.67
CA GLN A 406 -30.97 -6.79 -7.85
C GLN A 406 -29.60 -7.07 -8.48
N ALA A 407 -28.55 -7.22 -7.67
CA ALA A 407 -27.22 -7.58 -8.16
C ALA A 407 -27.21 -8.96 -8.84
N LEU A 408 -27.86 -9.96 -8.22
CA LEU A 408 -28.02 -11.29 -8.81
C LEU A 408 -28.83 -11.26 -10.11
N ALA A 409 -29.87 -10.42 -10.20
CA ALA A 409 -30.62 -10.25 -11.44
C ALA A 409 -29.74 -9.66 -12.57
N GLN A 410 -28.90 -8.66 -12.28
CA GLN A 410 -27.94 -8.13 -13.25
C GLN A 410 -26.92 -9.18 -13.71
N PHE A 411 -26.49 -10.07 -12.81
CA PHE A 411 -25.61 -11.18 -13.16
C PHE A 411 -26.26 -12.19 -14.11
N GLU A 412 -27.53 -12.54 -13.86
CA GLU A 412 -28.27 -13.43 -14.78
C GLU A 412 -28.58 -12.74 -16.11
N TYR A 413 -28.87 -11.44 -16.14
CA TYR A 413 -29.02 -10.70 -17.40
C TYR A 413 -27.72 -10.71 -18.22
N ALA A 414 -26.57 -10.51 -17.60
CA ALA A 414 -25.29 -10.58 -18.30
C ALA A 414 -25.02 -11.99 -18.89
N LYS A 415 -25.43 -13.07 -18.20
CA LYS A 415 -25.38 -14.44 -18.73
C LYS A 415 -26.30 -14.65 -19.92
N GLU A 416 -27.49 -14.07 -19.91
CA GLU A 416 -28.45 -14.13 -21.02
C GLU A 416 -27.90 -13.41 -22.25
N GLU A 417 -27.39 -12.19 -22.10
CA GLU A 417 -26.81 -11.42 -23.20
C GLU A 417 -25.62 -12.16 -23.85
N LEU A 418 -24.70 -12.72 -23.05
CA LEU A 418 -23.59 -13.51 -23.59
C LEU A 418 -24.06 -14.77 -24.31
N ARG A 419 -25.13 -15.42 -23.82
CA ARG A 419 -25.71 -16.60 -24.47
C ARG A 419 -26.32 -16.24 -25.82
N ASP A 420 -27.04 -15.12 -25.91
CA ASP A 420 -27.65 -14.63 -27.14
C ASP A 420 -26.58 -14.21 -28.18
N GLU A 421 -25.44 -13.71 -27.73
CA GLU A 421 -24.28 -13.38 -28.56
C GLU A 421 -23.41 -14.60 -28.92
N GLY A 422 -23.68 -15.78 -28.33
CA GLY A 422 -22.90 -16.99 -28.56
C GLY A 422 -21.51 -16.97 -27.93
N ILE A 423 -21.29 -16.15 -26.89
CA ILE A 423 -20.03 -16.03 -26.15
C ILE A 423 -20.05 -16.98 -24.95
N GLY A 424 -19.03 -17.84 -24.84
CA GLY A 424 -18.95 -18.84 -23.77
C GLY A 424 -18.59 -18.26 -22.40
N TYR A 425 -19.18 -18.83 -21.36
CA TYR A 425 -18.85 -18.65 -19.94
C TYR A 425 -18.99 -20.00 -19.21
N ALA A 426 -18.44 -20.13 -18.00
CA ALA A 426 -18.58 -21.32 -17.17
C ALA A 426 -19.96 -21.37 -16.50
N ASP A 427 -20.62 -22.53 -16.51
CA ASP A 427 -21.97 -22.69 -15.95
C ASP A 427 -22.01 -22.62 -14.40
N ASP A 428 -20.90 -22.94 -13.74
CA ASP A 428 -20.80 -23.14 -12.28
C ASP A 428 -20.07 -22.01 -11.54
N ILE A 429 -20.21 -20.78 -12.02
CA ILE A 429 -19.59 -19.60 -11.39
C ILE A 429 -20.26 -19.32 -10.04
N GLU A 430 -19.48 -19.41 -8.97
CA GLU A 430 -19.92 -19.12 -7.61
C GLU A 430 -20.07 -17.59 -7.41
N VAL A 431 -21.19 -17.17 -6.83
CA VAL A 431 -21.47 -15.77 -6.50
C VAL A 431 -21.61 -15.59 -4.99
N GLY A 432 -20.89 -14.63 -4.45
CA GLY A 432 -20.84 -14.33 -3.02
C GLY A 432 -21.25 -12.89 -2.70
N ALA A 433 -21.50 -12.64 -1.41
CA ALA A 433 -21.71 -11.31 -0.87
C ALA A 433 -20.66 -10.98 0.19
N MET A 434 -20.12 -9.75 0.12
CA MET A 434 -19.23 -9.24 1.15
C MET A 434 -20.07 -8.76 2.33
N ILE A 435 -19.75 -9.26 3.52
CA ILE A 435 -20.38 -8.88 4.79
C ILE A 435 -19.48 -7.86 5.46
N GLU A 436 -19.71 -6.61 5.12
CA GLU A 436 -18.95 -5.46 5.62
C GLU A 436 -19.85 -4.32 6.14
N ILE A 437 -21.17 -4.45 5.96
CA ILE A 437 -22.17 -3.57 6.58
C ILE A 437 -22.81 -4.27 7.79
N PRO A 438 -22.96 -3.60 8.95
CA PRO A 438 -23.58 -4.20 10.13
C PRO A 438 -24.99 -4.76 9.87
N SER A 439 -25.78 -4.09 9.02
CA SER A 439 -27.12 -4.58 8.62
C SER A 439 -27.04 -5.93 7.94
N ALA A 440 -26.09 -6.12 7.01
CA ALA A 440 -25.88 -7.37 6.30
C ALA A 440 -25.38 -8.47 7.23
N ALA A 441 -24.49 -8.14 8.19
CA ALA A 441 -24.06 -9.09 9.22
C ALA A 441 -25.26 -9.58 10.05
N LEU A 442 -26.12 -8.68 10.53
CA LEU A 442 -27.31 -9.02 11.31
C LEU A 442 -28.27 -9.96 10.56
N VAL A 443 -28.44 -9.76 9.25
CA VAL A 443 -29.32 -10.59 8.41
C VAL A 443 -28.59 -11.65 7.58
N ALA A 444 -27.35 -11.99 7.91
CA ALA A 444 -26.51 -12.89 7.11
C ALA A 444 -27.18 -14.24 6.77
N GLY A 445 -27.97 -14.81 7.69
CA GLY A 445 -28.72 -16.06 7.44
C GLY A 445 -29.81 -15.96 6.37
N SER A 446 -30.23 -14.75 5.99
CA SER A 446 -31.09 -14.54 4.83
C SER A 446 -30.29 -14.53 3.53
N PHE A 447 -29.05 -14.03 3.56
CA PHE A 447 -28.17 -13.96 2.39
C PHE A 447 -27.71 -15.35 1.97
N THR A 448 -27.41 -16.24 2.93
CA THR A 448 -26.98 -17.63 2.67
C THR A 448 -27.97 -18.47 1.86
N LYS A 449 -29.19 -17.99 1.59
CA LYS A 449 -30.17 -18.65 0.72
C LYS A 449 -30.03 -18.28 -0.76
N HIS A 450 -29.20 -17.29 -1.06
CA HIS A 450 -29.11 -16.62 -2.35
C HIS A 450 -27.68 -16.52 -2.89
N VAL A 451 -26.67 -16.93 -2.11
CA VAL A 451 -25.25 -16.85 -2.47
C VAL A 451 -24.53 -18.14 -2.11
N ASP A 452 -23.48 -18.44 -2.84
CA ASP A 452 -22.66 -19.65 -2.69
C ASP A 452 -21.63 -19.52 -1.57
N PHE A 453 -21.20 -18.30 -1.25
CA PHE A 453 -20.26 -18.01 -0.17
C PHE A 453 -20.44 -16.60 0.40
N LEU A 454 -19.89 -16.38 1.59
CA LEU A 454 -19.79 -15.06 2.22
C LEU A 454 -18.32 -14.71 2.47
N SER A 455 -17.97 -13.43 2.35
CA SER A 455 -16.65 -12.94 2.76
C SER A 455 -16.79 -11.73 3.68
N ILE A 456 -16.19 -11.76 4.85
CA ILE A 456 -16.27 -10.66 5.81
C ILE A 456 -15.16 -9.64 5.49
N GLY A 457 -15.57 -8.43 5.13
CA GLY A 457 -14.70 -7.27 5.00
C GLY A 457 -14.59 -6.59 6.38
N THR A 458 -13.65 -7.03 7.21
CA THR A 458 -13.54 -6.52 8.59
C THR A 458 -13.22 -5.04 8.64
N ASN A 459 -12.51 -4.54 7.64
CA ASN A 459 -12.08 -3.16 7.55
C ASN A 459 -13.27 -2.19 7.67
N ASP A 460 -14.23 -2.35 6.76
CA ASP A 460 -15.43 -1.52 6.72
C ASP A 460 -16.47 -1.96 7.76
N LEU A 461 -16.51 -3.25 8.12
CA LEU A 461 -17.37 -3.73 9.21
C LEU A 461 -17.05 -3.04 10.53
N ILE A 462 -15.77 -2.90 10.89
CA ILE A 462 -15.34 -2.19 12.11
C ILE A 462 -15.73 -0.72 11.99
N GLN A 463 -15.38 -0.07 10.88
CA GLN A 463 -15.68 1.35 10.62
C GLN A 463 -17.16 1.66 10.79
N TYR A 464 -18.06 0.90 10.15
CA TYR A 464 -19.50 1.15 10.25
C TYR A 464 -20.13 0.67 11.56
N THR A 465 -19.57 -0.36 12.21
CA THR A 465 -20.08 -0.82 13.52
C THR A 465 -19.75 0.17 14.62
N LEU A 466 -18.55 0.76 14.58
CA LEU A 466 -18.07 1.69 15.60
C LEU A 466 -18.29 3.16 15.22
N ALA A 467 -18.68 3.44 13.97
CA ALA A 467 -18.80 4.77 13.39
C ALA A 467 -17.48 5.57 13.44
N ILE A 468 -16.38 4.93 13.04
CA ILE A 468 -15.03 5.50 13.08
C ILE A 468 -14.39 5.40 11.70
N ASP A 469 -14.03 6.53 11.11
CA ASP A 469 -13.19 6.55 9.92
C ASP A 469 -11.74 6.27 10.31
N ARG A 470 -11.18 5.19 9.76
CA ARG A 470 -9.79 4.80 10.00
C ARG A 470 -8.77 5.72 9.33
N ASN A 471 -9.19 6.52 8.35
CA ASN A 471 -8.35 7.50 7.68
C ASN A 471 -8.35 8.85 8.41
N ASP A 472 -9.21 9.03 9.42
CA ASP A 472 -9.25 10.22 10.25
C ASP A 472 -8.38 10.02 11.50
N ASP A 473 -7.19 10.63 11.49
CA ASP A 473 -6.20 10.55 12.57
C ASP A 473 -6.75 11.02 13.93
N THR A 474 -7.80 11.86 13.95
CA THR A 474 -8.39 12.35 15.21
C THR A 474 -9.16 11.27 15.96
N VAL A 475 -9.66 10.25 15.26
CA VAL A 475 -10.50 9.17 15.81
C VAL A 475 -9.96 7.77 15.53
N SER A 476 -8.93 7.61 14.70
CA SER A 476 -8.36 6.31 14.31
C SER A 476 -7.92 5.46 15.51
N HIS A 477 -7.51 6.07 16.62
CA HIS A 477 -7.18 5.39 17.88
C HIS A 477 -8.37 4.63 18.53
N LEU A 478 -9.61 4.96 18.15
CA LEU A 478 -10.82 4.26 18.59
C LEU A 478 -11.14 3.04 17.72
N TYR A 479 -10.47 2.86 16.58
CA TYR A 479 -10.66 1.73 15.68
C TYR A 479 -10.19 0.44 16.35
N ASP A 480 -11.13 -0.39 16.80
CA ASP A 480 -10.84 -1.59 17.59
C ASP A 480 -11.34 -2.88 16.91
N PRO A 481 -10.43 -3.71 16.36
CA PRO A 481 -10.78 -5.00 15.76
C PRO A 481 -11.32 -6.04 16.75
N VAL A 482 -11.00 -5.93 18.03
CA VAL A 482 -11.46 -6.87 19.08
C VAL A 482 -12.63 -6.33 19.88
N HIS A 483 -13.24 -5.23 19.43
CA HIS A 483 -14.42 -4.67 20.07
C HIS A 483 -15.55 -5.73 20.15
N PRO A 484 -16.22 -5.89 21.31
CA PRO A 484 -17.24 -6.93 21.50
C PRO A 484 -18.36 -6.92 20.46
N ALA A 485 -18.77 -5.75 19.97
CA ALA A 485 -19.79 -5.64 18.93
C ALA A 485 -19.31 -6.23 17.59
N VAL A 486 -18.08 -5.92 17.18
CA VAL A 486 -17.46 -6.44 15.95
C VAL A 486 -17.32 -7.95 16.04
N LEU A 487 -16.76 -8.47 17.15
CA LEU A 487 -16.60 -9.91 17.35
C LEU A 487 -17.95 -10.66 17.34
N LYS A 488 -19.00 -10.07 17.92
CA LYS A 488 -20.37 -10.64 17.88
C LYS A 488 -20.91 -10.72 16.45
N LEU A 489 -20.70 -9.68 15.63
CA LEU A 489 -21.12 -9.68 14.23
C LEU A 489 -20.36 -10.73 13.42
N ILE A 490 -19.03 -10.79 13.54
CA ILE A 490 -18.21 -11.81 12.87
C ILE A 490 -18.66 -13.22 13.27
N LEU A 491 -18.82 -13.49 14.58
CA LEU A 491 -19.28 -14.79 15.07
C LEU A 491 -20.66 -15.16 14.52
N HIS A 492 -21.58 -14.21 14.50
CA HIS A 492 -22.93 -14.42 13.99
C HIS A 492 -22.91 -14.78 12.51
N THR A 493 -22.16 -14.05 11.68
CA THR A 493 -21.99 -14.36 10.26
C THR A 493 -21.39 -15.74 10.04
N ILE A 494 -20.33 -16.11 10.78
CA ILE A 494 -19.72 -17.45 10.72
C ILE A 494 -20.75 -18.54 11.07
N LYS A 495 -21.50 -18.36 12.17
CA LYS A 495 -22.55 -19.31 12.59
C LYS A 495 -23.66 -19.45 11.56
N CYS A 496 -24.08 -18.35 10.94
CA CYS A 496 -25.07 -18.38 9.86
C CYS A 496 -24.57 -19.20 8.67
N GLY A 497 -23.32 -18.99 8.23
CA GLY A 497 -22.71 -19.76 7.15
C GLY A 497 -22.60 -21.24 7.48
N ILE A 498 -22.08 -21.59 8.67
CA ILE A 498 -21.98 -22.99 9.13
C ILE A 498 -23.37 -23.66 9.14
N LYS A 499 -24.38 -22.99 9.70
CA LYS A 499 -25.76 -23.52 9.76
C LYS A 499 -26.36 -23.75 8.38
N ALA A 500 -26.02 -22.92 7.40
CA ALA A 500 -26.50 -23.01 6.03
C ALA A 500 -25.61 -23.85 5.10
N ASN A 501 -24.49 -24.38 5.60
CA ASN A 501 -23.44 -25.01 4.80
C ASN A 501 -22.90 -24.09 3.68
N VAL A 502 -22.84 -22.78 3.95
CA VAL A 502 -22.29 -21.76 3.07
C VAL A 502 -20.91 -21.35 3.60
N PRO A 503 -19.83 -21.52 2.82
CA PRO A 503 -18.49 -21.11 3.21
C PRO A 503 -18.41 -19.62 3.60
N VAL A 504 -17.69 -19.34 4.68
CA VAL A 504 -17.39 -17.98 5.14
C VAL A 504 -15.89 -17.76 5.16
N SER A 505 -15.42 -16.71 4.51
CA SER A 505 -14.04 -16.22 4.59
C SER A 505 -13.96 -14.87 5.30
N VAL A 506 -12.77 -14.50 5.76
CA VAL A 506 -12.44 -13.11 6.12
C VAL A 506 -11.36 -12.62 5.17
N CYS A 507 -11.56 -11.44 4.57
CA CYS A 507 -10.60 -10.84 3.63
C CYS A 507 -10.07 -9.46 4.06
N GLY A 508 -10.58 -8.91 5.17
CA GLY A 508 -10.02 -7.70 5.78
C GLY A 508 -8.73 -7.98 6.56
N GLU A 509 -8.12 -6.92 7.10
CA GLU A 509 -6.78 -6.97 7.71
C GLU A 509 -6.70 -7.93 8.92
N MET A 510 -7.81 -8.15 9.62
CA MET A 510 -7.87 -9.14 10.71
C MET A 510 -7.45 -10.55 10.27
N ALA A 511 -7.68 -10.93 9.01
CA ALA A 511 -7.27 -12.24 8.50
C ALA A 511 -5.75 -12.38 8.35
N GLY A 512 -5.03 -11.26 8.21
CA GLY A 512 -3.57 -11.22 8.11
C GLY A 512 -2.86 -11.01 9.46
N ASP A 513 -3.59 -10.70 10.53
CA ASP A 513 -3.00 -10.54 11.86
C ASP A 513 -2.78 -11.90 12.54
N ALA A 514 -1.51 -12.26 12.71
CA ALA A 514 -1.11 -13.48 13.40
C ALA A 514 -1.66 -13.56 14.84
N LYS A 515 -1.79 -12.42 15.55
CA LYS A 515 -2.32 -12.39 16.92
C LYS A 515 -3.81 -12.72 16.97
N LEU A 516 -4.57 -12.37 15.92
CA LEU A 516 -6.01 -12.61 15.84
C LEU A 516 -6.37 -13.95 15.21
N THR A 517 -5.40 -14.64 14.60
CA THR A 517 -5.63 -15.91 13.89
C THR A 517 -6.31 -16.94 14.78
N ARG A 518 -5.81 -17.16 15.99
CA ARG A 518 -6.39 -18.15 16.94
C ARG A 518 -7.79 -17.77 17.40
N LEU A 519 -8.09 -16.47 17.50
CA LEU A 519 -9.42 -15.99 17.87
C LEU A 519 -10.41 -16.35 16.76
N LEU A 520 -10.07 -16.02 15.51
CA LEU A 520 -10.89 -16.33 14.34
C LEU A 520 -11.08 -17.85 14.16
N LEU A 521 -10.03 -18.65 14.36
CA LEU A 521 -10.11 -20.12 14.34
C LEU A 521 -11.07 -20.65 15.43
N GLY A 522 -10.95 -20.13 16.65
CA GLY A 522 -11.81 -20.47 17.80
C GLY A 522 -13.26 -20.03 17.63
N MET A 523 -13.51 -18.99 16.82
CA MET A 523 -14.86 -18.57 16.40
C MET A 523 -15.47 -19.46 15.32
N GLY A 524 -14.66 -20.34 14.70
CA GLY A 524 -15.10 -21.29 13.67
C GLY A 524 -14.69 -20.93 12.24
N LEU A 525 -13.87 -19.89 12.03
CA LEU A 525 -13.39 -19.53 10.69
C LEU A 525 -12.44 -20.59 10.14
N ARG A 526 -12.58 -20.93 8.86
CA ARG A 526 -11.72 -21.90 8.17
C ARG A 526 -11.09 -21.38 6.87
N LYS A 527 -11.50 -20.21 6.39
CA LYS A 527 -10.97 -19.58 5.18
C LYS A 527 -10.49 -18.17 5.49
N PHE A 528 -9.22 -17.91 5.23
CA PHE A 528 -8.58 -16.63 5.47
C PHE A 528 -8.04 -16.10 4.15
N SER A 529 -8.23 -14.82 3.88
CA SER A 529 -7.64 -14.15 2.72
C SER A 529 -6.91 -12.89 3.19
N MET A 530 -5.64 -12.76 2.83
CA MET A 530 -4.76 -11.71 3.38
C MET A 530 -3.69 -11.30 2.38
N HIS A 531 -2.96 -10.23 2.67
CA HIS A 531 -1.78 -9.88 1.89
C HIS A 531 -0.74 -11.03 1.88
N PRO A 532 -0.11 -11.38 0.74
CA PRO A 532 0.84 -12.50 0.63
C PRO A 532 1.94 -12.52 1.69
N ALA A 533 2.45 -11.34 2.07
CA ALA A 533 3.48 -11.17 3.09
C ALA A 533 3.09 -11.75 4.48
N ASN A 534 1.80 -11.73 4.82
CA ASN A 534 1.31 -12.17 6.13
C ASN A 534 1.00 -13.68 6.18
N LEU A 535 0.92 -14.33 5.02
CA LEU A 535 0.42 -15.70 4.88
C LEU A 535 1.21 -16.70 5.72
N LEU A 536 2.55 -16.62 5.71
CA LEU A 536 3.39 -17.57 6.44
C LEU A 536 3.26 -17.39 7.95
N SER A 537 3.16 -16.15 8.44
CA SER A 537 2.95 -15.85 9.85
C SER A 537 1.62 -16.44 10.34
N VAL A 538 0.54 -16.26 9.58
CA VAL A 538 -0.77 -16.87 9.87
C VAL A 538 -0.72 -18.39 9.77
N LYS A 539 -0.04 -18.94 8.76
CA LYS A 539 0.17 -20.39 8.60
C LYS A 539 0.87 -20.99 9.82
N GLN A 540 1.87 -20.33 10.38
CA GLN A 540 2.54 -20.80 11.59
C GLN A 540 1.57 -20.89 12.79
N GLN A 541 0.70 -19.89 12.94
CA GLN A 541 -0.33 -19.90 13.98
C GLN A 541 -1.31 -21.05 13.79
N VAL A 542 -1.76 -21.29 12.55
CA VAL A 542 -2.61 -22.44 12.21
C VAL A 542 -1.94 -23.76 12.60
N LEU A 543 -0.69 -23.99 12.15
CA LEU A 543 0.04 -25.25 12.39
C LEU A 543 0.29 -25.54 13.87
N THR A 544 0.33 -24.51 14.71
CA THR A 544 0.58 -24.63 16.15
C THR A 544 -0.69 -24.63 16.98
N SER A 545 -1.86 -24.47 16.37
CA SER A 545 -3.14 -24.38 17.07
C SER A 545 -3.82 -25.73 17.22
N HIS A 546 -4.50 -25.92 18.35
CA HIS A 546 -5.45 -27.01 18.59
C HIS A 546 -6.83 -26.40 18.86
N LEU A 547 -7.82 -26.72 18.04
CA LEU A 547 -9.11 -26.02 18.07
C LEU A 547 -9.85 -26.16 19.41
N ASP A 548 -9.81 -27.34 20.04
CA ASP A 548 -10.47 -27.57 21.34
C ASP A 548 -9.86 -26.76 22.50
N GLU A 549 -8.60 -26.32 22.37
CA GLU A 549 -7.92 -25.51 23.39
C GLU A 549 -8.26 -24.02 23.24
N ILE A 550 -8.31 -23.54 21.99
CA ILE A 550 -8.52 -22.12 21.70
C ILE A 550 -10.01 -21.72 21.71
N ALA A 551 -10.93 -22.63 21.36
CA ALA A 551 -12.36 -22.32 21.27
C ALA A 551 -12.99 -21.90 22.62
N PRO A 552 -12.68 -22.54 23.77
CA PRO A 552 -13.15 -22.10 25.08
C PRO A 552 -12.66 -20.69 25.46
N ILE A 553 -11.42 -20.35 25.11
CA ILE A 553 -10.82 -19.03 25.39
C ILE A 553 -11.50 -17.97 24.52
N ALA A 554 -11.65 -18.22 23.20
CA ALA A 554 -12.40 -17.35 22.31
C ALA A 554 -13.85 -17.12 22.81
N ALA A 555 -14.53 -18.18 23.28
CA ALA A 555 -15.86 -18.05 23.86
C ALA A 555 -15.89 -17.21 25.16
N ARG A 556 -14.81 -17.19 25.95
CA ARG A 556 -14.68 -16.29 27.11
C ARG A 556 -14.49 -14.84 26.67
N MET A 557 -13.69 -14.58 25.63
CA MET A 557 -13.49 -13.24 25.06
C MET A 557 -14.83 -12.67 24.57
N LEU A 558 -15.60 -13.47 23.82
CA LEU A 558 -16.91 -13.08 23.28
C LEU A 558 -17.97 -12.75 24.33
N ARG A 559 -17.77 -13.17 25.58
CA ARG A 559 -18.64 -12.85 26.73
C ARG A 559 -18.11 -11.70 27.59
N SER A 560 -16.89 -11.22 27.33
CA SER A 560 -16.30 -10.11 28.04
C SER A 560 -16.74 -8.79 27.41
N GLU A 561 -17.00 -7.80 28.25
CA GLU A 561 -17.23 -6.41 27.84
C GLU A 561 -16.08 -5.50 28.31
N ASP A 562 -15.14 -6.06 29.07
CA ASP A 562 -13.96 -5.38 29.61
C ASP A 562 -12.78 -5.50 28.61
N PRO A 563 -12.29 -4.38 28.05
CA PRO A 563 -11.17 -4.36 27.10
C PRO A 563 -9.87 -4.95 27.66
N ASP A 564 -9.54 -4.69 28.92
CA ASP A 564 -8.30 -5.18 29.54
C ASP A 564 -8.35 -6.71 29.63
N LYS A 565 -9.50 -7.24 30.03
CA LYS A 565 -9.75 -8.67 30.06
C LYS A 565 -9.72 -9.32 28.68
N ILE A 566 -10.16 -8.61 27.64
CA ILE A 566 -10.06 -9.10 26.25
C ILE A 566 -8.59 -9.14 25.82
N ALA A 567 -7.81 -8.12 26.16
CA ALA A 567 -6.37 -8.09 25.90
C ALA A 567 -5.63 -9.23 26.61
N ASP A 568 -5.92 -9.46 27.90
CA ASP A 568 -5.34 -10.56 28.69
C ASP A 568 -5.70 -11.93 28.08
N LEU A 569 -6.96 -12.12 27.68
CA LEU A 569 -7.39 -13.37 27.05
C LEU A 569 -6.77 -13.55 25.67
N LEU A 570 -6.53 -12.47 24.92
CA LEU A 570 -5.84 -12.53 23.64
C LEU A 570 -4.35 -12.89 23.82
N GLN A 571 -3.71 -12.40 24.88
CA GLN A 571 -2.36 -12.82 25.24
C GLN A 571 -2.33 -14.30 25.62
N LEU A 572 -3.26 -14.74 26.48
CA LEU A 572 -3.40 -16.14 26.86
C LEU A 572 -3.64 -17.06 25.66
N LEU A 573 -4.45 -16.61 24.70
CA LEU A 573 -4.71 -17.33 23.45
C LEU A 573 -3.45 -17.52 22.61
N ASN A 574 -2.49 -16.61 22.74
CA ASN A 574 -1.26 -16.58 21.96
C ASN A 574 -0.02 -17.12 22.69
N ALA A 575 -0.12 -17.37 23.99
CA ALA A 575 0.94 -17.96 24.79
C ALA A 575 1.37 -19.33 24.24
N GLU A 576 2.67 -19.65 24.33
CA GLU A 576 3.14 -20.98 23.97
C GLU A 576 2.65 -22.00 25.01
N PRO A 577 2.26 -23.22 24.61
CA PRO A 577 1.81 -24.24 25.54
C PRO A 577 2.95 -24.62 26.49
N GLY A 578 2.87 -24.16 27.74
CA GLY A 578 3.85 -24.45 28.81
C GLY A 578 4.39 -23.24 29.57
N GLU A 579 4.00 -22.00 29.23
CA GLU A 579 4.29 -20.79 30.01
C GLU A 579 3.17 -20.38 30.96
#